data_AF-A0A3D2G4B6-F1
#
_entry.id   AF-A0A3D2G4B6-F1
#
_cell.length_a   1.000
_cell.length_b   1.000
_cell.length_c   1.000
_cell.angle_alpha   90.00
_cell.angle_beta   90.00
_cell.angle_gamma   90.00
#
_symmetry.space_group_name_H-M   'P 1'
#
loop_
_entity.id
_entity.type
_entity.pdbx_description
1 polymer ?
#
loop_
_entity_poly.entity_id
_entity_poly.type
_entity_poly.pdbx_seq_one_letter_code
_entity_poly.pdbx_strand_id
1 'polypeptide(L)'
;MKEKIKNLYHEWFRDTDVDRRIYNWVLTIAIISLAIIIIVEAGMQYEWDGLMAMIVLLLYLVIMFILANMYPHKLKLLFSFITVPINLAVFPFMFLLAEGGGIRSGMPVWMAMGFLLLFMTADGFWFVLQFIVTVMVDFFLFLASYLNPDMIKEVDNPFYYYEDNLIAICIVSLCIGFMIRYQRKVLESQNGKIEQTLAQIRQEKRRTEKISAEKDKIMEDLSYNVRTPLNIIVGMSDMAKQNIEDTDKVKKCLDKISESSWQMLQIMNRILQIGEYGTKNNLDPDELISHCEDGRLYRDADGALMLNARNRNILVVEDNDINVEIIENILQKTYAKVTCAKTAEEAIQLIEASGEFEYDLILMDIQLPGMDGYSAARSIRSMDRADAIVLPVLAMTADALTQDVDKALQCGMNAHIAKPIIVEELYTKLYYYLFVAKVKII
;
A
#
# COMPACT_ATOMS: atom_id res chain seq x y z
N MET A 1 12.42 33.49 25.34
CA MET A 1 13.40 33.58 24.23
C MET A 1 14.07 32.23 23.94
N LYS A 2 14.66 31.54 24.93
CA LYS A 2 15.22 30.17 24.76
C LYS A 2 14.23 29.13 24.20
N GLU A 3 12.97 29.15 24.65
CA GLU A 3 11.93 28.22 24.16
C GLU A 3 11.51 28.47 22.71
N LYS A 4 11.34 29.74 22.31
CA LYS A 4 11.07 30.11 20.91
C LYS A 4 12.22 29.70 19.98
N ILE A 5 13.47 29.86 20.41
CA ILE A 5 14.66 29.43 19.66
C ILE A 5 14.71 27.91 19.52
N LYS A 6 14.35 27.18 20.59
CA LYS A 6 14.30 25.71 20.58
C LYS A 6 13.21 25.16 19.66
N ASN A 7 12.04 25.82 19.61
CA ASN A 7 10.95 25.46 18.70
C ASN A 7 11.32 25.76 17.23
N LEU A 8 11.92 26.92 16.95
CA LEU A 8 12.40 27.26 15.60
C LEU A 8 13.49 26.29 15.11
N TYR A 9 14.39 25.84 15.98
CA TYR A 9 15.40 24.84 15.62
C TYR A 9 14.77 23.51 15.22
N HIS A 10 13.75 23.06 15.95
CA HIS A 10 13.03 21.84 15.61
C HIS A 10 12.30 21.98 14.27
N GLU A 11 11.57 23.07 14.12
CA GLU A 11 10.70 23.35 12.97
C GLU A 11 11.47 23.62 11.67
N TRP A 12 12.69 24.18 11.74
CA TRP A 12 13.47 24.52 10.55
C TRP A 12 14.59 23.51 10.26
N PHE A 13 15.10 22.77 11.26
CA PHE A 13 16.24 21.86 11.06
C PHE A 13 15.97 20.39 11.40
N ARG A 14 15.09 20.05 12.34
CA ARG A 14 14.96 18.67 12.82
C ARG A 14 13.82 17.90 12.16
N ASP A 15 12.68 18.54 11.97
CA ASP A 15 11.43 17.91 11.51
C ASP A 15 11.07 18.35 10.08
N THR A 16 12.09 18.63 9.26
CA THR A 16 11.96 19.04 7.85
C THR A 16 12.47 17.99 6.88
N ASP A 17 11.95 18.03 5.65
CA ASP A 17 12.44 17.20 4.55
C ASP A 17 13.95 17.39 4.37
N VAL A 18 14.61 16.34 3.88
CA VAL A 18 16.05 16.25 3.72
C VAL A 18 16.58 17.43 2.89
N ASP A 19 15.93 17.77 1.78
CA ASP A 19 16.39 18.85 0.90
C ASP A 19 16.30 20.22 1.59
N ARG A 20 15.24 20.46 2.37
CA ARG A 20 15.05 21.70 3.14
C ARG A 20 16.09 21.85 4.25
N ARG A 21 16.46 20.74 4.88
CA ARG A 21 17.50 20.72 5.91
C ARG A 21 18.87 21.08 5.34
N ILE A 22 19.19 20.59 4.13
CA ILE A 22 20.41 20.99 3.40
C ILE A 22 20.42 22.48 3.19
N TYR A 23 19.34 22.98 2.59
CA TYR A 23 19.19 24.38 2.24
C TYR A 23 19.45 25.27 3.45
N ASN A 24 18.81 24.94 4.56
CA ASN A 24 18.94 25.72 5.79
C ASN A 24 20.36 25.66 6.36
N TRP A 25 21.04 24.50 6.36
CA TRP A 25 22.43 24.42 6.83
C TRP A 25 23.40 25.21 5.95
N VAL A 26 23.29 25.07 4.63
CA VAL A 26 24.16 25.78 3.67
C VAL A 26 24.00 27.29 3.81
N LEU A 27 22.76 27.78 3.84
CA LEU A 27 22.51 29.21 4.05
C LEU A 27 22.96 29.69 5.42
N THR A 28 22.77 28.91 6.48
CA THR A 28 23.22 29.29 7.83
C THR A 28 24.73 29.45 7.87
N ILE A 29 25.47 28.51 7.28
CA ILE A 29 26.93 28.60 7.17
C ILE A 29 27.30 29.84 6.36
N ALA A 30 26.68 30.05 5.19
CA ALA A 30 26.96 31.22 4.34
C ALA A 30 26.68 32.55 5.04
N ILE A 31 25.56 32.66 5.76
CA ILE A 31 25.17 33.86 6.52
C ILE A 31 26.17 34.13 7.66
N ILE A 32 26.55 33.10 8.43
CA ILE A 32 27.49 33.24 9.54
C ILE A 32 28.87 33.62 9.01
N SER A 33 29.36 32.92 7.98
CA SER A 33 30.65 33.20 7.34
C SER A 33 30.70 34.64 6.81
N LEU A 34 29.68 35.06 6.06
CA LEU A 34 29.62 36.42 5.51
C LEU A 34 29.52 37.49 6.60
N ALA A 35 28.76 37.24 7.67
CA ALA A 35 28.69 38.16 8.80
C ALA A 35 30.04 38.32 9.51
N ILE A 36 30.82 37.24 9.66
CA ILE A 36 32.17 37.29 10.23
C ILE A 36 33.09 38.11 9.33
N ILE A 37 33.07 37.87 8.01
CA ILE A 37 33.88 38.62 7.04
C ILE A 37 33.58 40.11 7.12
N ILE A 38 32.29 40.50 7.12
CA ILE A 38 31.88 41.91 7.25
C ILE A 38 32.41 42.54 8.54
N ILE A 39 32.39 41.82 9.67
CA ILE A 39 32.91 42.34 10.95
C ILE A 39 34.42 42.56 10.89
N VAL A 40 35.16 41.62 10.31
CA VAL A 40 36.62 41.71 10.17
C VAL A 40 36.98 42.88 9.25
N GLU A 41 36.34 43.00 8.10
CA GLU A 41 36.61 44.07 7.14
C GLU A 41 36.20 45.45 7.66
N ALA A 42 35.05 45.57 8.35
CA ALA A 42 34.64 46.81 9.01
C ALA A 42 35.66 47.26 10.06
N GLY A 43 36.25 46.31 10.80
CA GLY A 43 37.29 46.57 11.79
C GLY A 43 38.60 47.07 11.19
N MET A 44 38.87 46.74 9.93
CA MET A 44 40.08 47.14 9.21
C MET A 44 39.93 48.47 8.42
N GLN A 45 38.77 49.14 8.49
CA GLN A 45 38.50 50.45 7.87
C GLN A 45 38.65 50.50 6.33
N TYR A 46 38.30 49.42 5.63
CA TYR A 46 38.32 49.37 4.15
C TYR A 46 37.17 50.18 3.49
N GLU A 47 37.24 50.43 2.17
CA GLU A 47 36.26 51.25 1.44
C GLU A 47 34.80 50.74 1.58
N TRP A 48 33.87 51.70 1.60
CA TRP A 48 32.45 51.44 1.82
C TRP A 48 31.78 50.63 0.70
N ASP A 49 32.30 50.65 -0.52
CA ASP A 49 31.64 50.04 -1.69
C ASP A 49 31.59 48.49 -1.59
N GLY A 50 32.69 47.86 -1.20
CA GLY A 50 32.76 46.41 -1.01
C GLY A 50 31.93 45.95 0.19
N LEU A 51 32.04 46.67 1.31
CA LEU A 51 31.28 46.40 2.53
C LEU A 51 29.76 46.46 2.28
N MET A 52 29.30 47.46 1.53
CA MET A 52 27.88 47.60 1.19
C MET A 52 27.38 46.45 0.32
N ALA A 53 28.17 45.97 -0.65
CA ALA A 53 27.81 44.79 -1.45
C ALA A 53 27.69 43.51 -0.59
N MET A 54 28.59 43.31 0.37
CA MET A 54 28.51 42.19 1.29
C MET A 54 27.30 42.28 2.23
N ILE A 55 26.96 43.47 2.72
CA ILE A 55 25.77 43.69 3.56
C ILE A 55 24.49 43.39 2.76
N VAL A 56 24.42 43.85 1.50
CA VAL A 56 23.29 43.55 0.60
C VAL A 56 23.18 42.05 0.35
N LEU A 57 24.30 41.37 0.10
CA LEU A 57 24.34 39.91 -0.05
C LEU A 57 23.86 39.19 1.23
N LEU A 58 24.27 39.67 2.41
CA LEU A 58 23.85 39.10 3.69
C LEU A 58 22.33 39.20 3.88
N LEU A 59 21.76 40.39 3.64
CA LEU A 59 20.31 40.60 3.71
C LEU A 59 19.57 39.71 2.71
N TYR A 60 20.11 39.58 1.51
CA TYR A 60 19.56 38.72 0.46
C TYR A 60 19.54 37.24 0.89
N LEU A 61 20.64 36.72 1.45
CA LEU A 61 20.72 35.35 1.95
C LEU A 61 19.74 35.11 3.12
N VAL A 62 19.57 36.08 4.02
CA VAL A 62 18.59 36.00 5.12
C VAL A 62 17.16 35.96 4.59
N ILE A 63 16.82 36.78 3.60
CA ILE A 63 15.50 36.75 2.95
C ILE A 63 15.25 35.37 2.32
N MET A 64 16.25 34.83 1.61
CA MET A 64 16.14 33.51 1.00
C MET A 64 16.04 32.37 2.02
N PHE A 65 16.67 32.51 3.18
CA PHE A 65 16.51 31.58 4.30
C PHE A 65 15.09 31.57 4.85
N ILE A 66 14.48 32.75 4.99
CA ILE A 66 13.09 32.88 5.44
C ILE A 66 12.14 32.29 4.39
N LEU A 67 12.31 32.63 3.12
CA LEU A 67 11.45 32.16 2.02
C LEU A 67 11.45 30.64 1.87
N ALA A 68 12.58 29.97 2.04
CA ALA A 68 12.64 28.51 1.98
C ALA A 68 11.92 27.82 3.14
N ASN A 69 11.85 28.48 4.28
CA ASN A 69 11.09 27.99 5.42
C ASN A 69 9.59 28.29 5.30
N MET A 70 9.21 29.33 4.57
CA MET A 70 7.81 29.64 4.25
C MET A 70 7.24 28.82 3.09
N TYR A 71 8.04 28.51 2.07
CA TYR A 71 7.61 27.84 0.84
C TYR A 71 8.39 26.55 0.56
N PRO A 72 8.24 25.50 1.41
CA PRO A 72 9.02 24.27 1.32
C PRO A 72 8.83 23.52 -0.02
N HIS A 73 7.66 23.61 -0.64
CA HIS A 73 7.38 22.96 -1.93
C HIS A 73 8.09 23.62 -3.14
N LYS A 74 8.63 24.84 -2.98
CA LYS A 74 9.31 25.59 -4.05
C LYS A 74 10.82 25.66 -3.86
N LEU A 75 11.39 24.77 -3.05
CA LEU A 75 12.79 24.84 -2.64
C LEU A 75 13.78 24.85 -3.82
N LYS A 76 13.55 24.04 -4.86
CA LYS A 76 14.39 24.02 -6.07
C LYS A 76 14.40 25.36 -6.82
N LEU A 77 13.25 26.03 -6.86
CA LEU A 77 13.12 27.35 -7.47
C LEU A 77 13.88 28.41 -6.65
N LEU A 78 13.72 28.38 -5.32
CA LEU A 78 14.42 29.32 -4.42
C LEU A 78 15.95 29.16 -4.48
N PHE A 79 16.46 27.94 -4.64
CA PHE A 79 17.89 27.73 -4.88
C PHE A 79 18.39 28.39 -6.17
N SER A 80 17.62 28.32 -7.26
CA SER A 80 17.99 28.97 -8.52
C SER A 80 18.03 30.48 -8.37
N PHE A 81 17.11 31.03 -7.56
CA PHE A 81 17.12 32.45 -7.23
C PHE A 81 18.37 32.87 -6.46
N ILE A 82 18.99 32.00 -5.65
CA ILE A 82 20.25 32.30 -4.96
C ILE A 82 21.45 32.22 -5.91
N THR A 83 21.58 31.11 -6.63
CA THR A 83 22.81 30.80 -7.38
C THR A 83 22.99 31.70 -8.59
N VAL A 84 21.91 32.10 -9.27
CA VAL A 84 21.98 32.94 -10.47
C VAL A 84 22.50 34.35 -10.16
N PRO A 85 21.94 35.13 -9.22
CA PRO A 85 22.44 36.46 -8.89
C PRO A 85 23.84 36.44 -8.27
N ILE A 86 24.15 35.43 -7.46
CA ILE A 86 25.48 35.31 -6.86
C ILE A 86 26.54 35.10 -7.95
N ASN A 87 26.35 34.11 -8.81
CA ASN A 87 27.34 33.76 -9.83
C ASN A 87 27.40 34.79 -10.97
N LEU A 88 26.27 35.41 -11.35
CA LEU A 88 26.22 36.27 -12.54
C LEU A 88 26.30 37.77 -12.24
N ALA A 89 26.14 38.20 -10.98
CA ALA A 89 26.20 39.63 -10.63
C ALA A 89 27.13 39.90 -9.45
N VAL A 90 26.93 39.22 -8.31
CA VAL A 90 27.66 39.54 -7.08
C VAL A 90 29.13 39.18 -7.18
N PHE A 91 29.47 37.96 -7.61
CA PHE A 91 30.86 37.54 -7.78
C PHE A 91 31.59 38.34 -8.87
N PRO A 92 31.00 38.58 -10.06
CA PRO A 92 31.59 39.48 -11.05
C PRO A 92 31.86 40.89 -10.52
N PHE A 93 30.91 41.45 -9.76
CA PHE A 93 31.08 42.76 -9.13
C PHE A 93 32.23 42.74 -8.12
N MET A 94 32.27 41.76 -7.22
CA MET A 94 33.35 41.61 -6.24
C MET A 94 34.70 41.32 -6.88
N PHE A 95 34.72 40.65 -8.04
CA PHE A 95 35.96 40.35 -8.74
C PHE A 95 36.57 41.59 -9.41
N LEU A 96 35.75 42.47 -10.00
CA LEU A 96 36.24 43.63 -10.76
C LEU A 96 36.29 44.93 -9.95
N LEU A 97 35.27 45.20 -9.14
CA LEU A 97 35.01 46.54 -8.59
C LEU A 97 35.29 46.66 -7.09
N ALA A 98 35.34 45.55 -6.35
CA ALA A 98 35.66 45.58 -4.94
C ALA A 98 37.17 45.73 -4.72
N GLU A 99 37.56 46.51 -3.71
CA GLU A 99 38.93 46.55 -3.22
C GLU A 99 39.34 45.15 -2.75
N GLY A 100 40.51 44.69 -3.20
CA GLY A 100 40.98 43.35 -2.83
C GLY A 100 40.34 42.24 -3.63
N GLY A 101 39.60 42.56 -4.69
CA GLY A 101 39.11 41.60 -5.69
C GLY A 101 40.21 41.05 -6.62
N GLY A 102 39.78 40.50 -7.75
CA GLY A 102 40.67 40.03 -8.81
C GLY A 102 41.34 38.68 -8.59
N ILE A 103 42.35 38.38 -9.41
CA ILE A 103 42.97 37.05 -9.46
C ILE A 103 43.92 36.75 -8.28
N ARG A 104 44.38 37.79 -7.58
CA ARG A 104 45.32 37.67 -6.45
C ARG A 104 44.63 37.53 -5.10
N SER A 105 43.30 37.48 -5.06
CA SER A 105 42.52 37.31 -3.84
C SER A 105 41.91 35.92 -3.73
N GLY A 106 41.07 35.71 -2.73
CA GLY A 106 40.27 34.50 -2.55
C GLY A 106 39.13 34.37 -3.57
N MET A 107 38.87 35.39 -4.39
CA MET A 107 37.76 35.40 -5.36
C MET A 107 37.72 34.20 -6.31
N PRO A 108 38.84 33.70 -6.88
CA PRO A 108 38.82 32.46 -7.67
C PRO A 108 38.29 31.24 -6.90
N VAL A 109 38.58 31.16 -5.59
CA VAL A 109 38.10 30.08 -4.71
C VAL A 109 36.59 30.24 -4.43
N TRP A 110 36.11 31.47 -4.25
CA TRP A 110 34.69 31.77 -4.11
C TRP A 110 33.90 31.47 -5.39
N MET A 111 34.44 31.79 -6.56
CA MET A 111 33.84 31.46 -7.85
C MET A 111 33.76 29.94 -8.06
N ALA A 112 34.80 29.18 -7.65
CA ALA A 112 34.76 27.72 -7.64
C ALA A 112 33.64 27.15 -6.75
N MET A 113 33.39 27.77 -5.60
CA MET A 113 32.24 27.43 -4.73
C MET A 113 30.90 27.72 -5.43
N GLY A 114 30.83 28.77 -6.26
CA GLY A 114 29.66 29.09 -7.09
C GLY A 114 29.25 27.95 -8.03
N PHE A 115 30.23 27.25 -8.64
CA PHE A 115 29.97 26.04 -9.43
C PHE A 115 29.48 24.90 -8.57
N LEU A 116 30.07 24.69 -7.39
CA LEU A 116 29.66 23.61 -6.50
C LEU A 116 28.21 23.77 -6.04
N LEU A 117 27.79 25.00 -5.72
CA LEU A 117 26.39 25.31 -5.41
C LEU A 117 25.48 25.07 -6.63
N LEU A 118 25.93 25.39 -7.84
CA LEU A 118 25.20 25.12 -9.06
C LEU A 118 24.94 23.62 -9.28
N PHE A 119 25.98 22.78 -9.17
CA PHE A 119 25.87 21.31 -9.31
C PHE A 119 24.96 20.67 -8.27
N MET A 120 24.84 21.28 -7.09
CA MET A 120 23.96 20.77 -6.04
C MET A 120 22.49 21.10 -6.29
N THR A 121 22.20 22.19 -6.99
CA THR A 121 20.90 22.85 -6.89
C THR A 121 20.08 22.87 -8.17
N ALA A 122 20.75 22.93 -9.31
CA ALA A 122 20.08 22.99 -10.59
C ALA A 122 20.03 21.60 -11.24
N ASP A 123 18.87 21.29 -11.84
CA ASP A 123 18.61 20.05 -12.57
C ASP A 123 18.22 20.35 -14.03
N GLY A 124 18.45 19.37 -14.92
CA GLY A 124 17.92 19.38 -16.29
C GLY A 124 18.44 20.51 -17.18
N PHE A 125 17.56 21.09 -17.99
CA PHE A 125 17.94 22.12 -18.97
C PHE A 125 18.48 23.41 -18.32
N TRP A 126 17.85 23.86 -17.23
CA TRP A 126 18.24 25.08 -16.52
C TRP A 126 19.64 24.98 -15.92
N PHE A 127 20.04 23.80 -15.45
CA PHE A 127 21.41 23.53 -15.03
C PHE A 127 22.40 23.76 -16.15
N VAL A 128 22.16 23.16 -17.33
CA VAL A 128 23.07 23.29 -18.48
C VAL A 128 23.22 24.75 -18.89
N LEU A 129 22.11 25.48 -18.99
CA LEU A 129 22.11 26.90 -19.33
C LEU A 129 22.92 27.72 -18.32
N GLN A 130 22.64 27.57 -17.03
CA GLN A 130 23.32 28.32 -15.98
C GLN A 130 24.80 27.96 -15.88
N PHE A 131 25.17 26.70 -16.12
CA PHE A 131 26.55 26.25 -16.14
C PHE A 131 27.33 26.92 -17.28
N ILE A 132 26.79 26.89 -18.49
CA ILE A 132 27.43 27.54 -19.64
C ILE A 132 27.59 29.03 -19.41
N VAL A 133 26.54 29.72 -18.94
CA VAL A 133 26.60 31.16 -18.68
C VAL A 133 27.61 31.49 -17.58
N THR A 134 27.67 30.70 -16.50
CA THR A 134 28.65 30.91 -15.41
C THR A 134 30.08 30.72 -15.93
N VAL A 135 30.36 29.65 -16.68
CA VAL A 135 31.68 29.41 -17.28
C VAL A 135 32.08 30.56 -18.22
N MET A 136 31.14 31.05 -19.04
CA MET A 136 31.40 32.16 -19.97
C MET A 136 31.70 33.46 -19.22
N VAL A 137 30.93 33.78 -18.18
CA VAL A 137 31.15 34.96 -17.34
C VAL A 137 32.52 34.88 -16.68
N ASP A 138 32.83 33.77 -16.02
CA ASP A 138 34.11 33.58 -15.32
C ASP A 138 35.29 33.64 -16.30
N PHE A 139 35.19 32.99 -17.46
CA PHE A 139 36.21 33.08 -18.50
C PHE A 139 36.43 34.52 -18.97
N PHE A 140 35.35 35.26 -19.22
CA PHE A 140 35.44 36.65 -19.67
C PHE A 140 36.00 37.58 -18.58
N LEU A 141 35.68 37.34 -17.31
CA LEU A 141 36.25 38.08 -16.18
C LEU A 141 37.76 37.88 -16.07
N PHE A 142 38.22 36.63 -16.17
CA PHE A 142 39.64 36.31 -16.17
C PHE A 142 40.37 36.93 -17.37
N LEU A 143 39.76 36.87 -18.56
CA LEU A 143 40.31 37.48 -19.77
C LEU A 143 40.35 39.01 -19.66
N ALA A 144 39.28 39.64 -19.17
CA ALA A 144 39.21 41.09 -18.99
C ALA A 144 40.23 41.59 -17.95
N SER A 145 40.42 40.83 -16.86
CA SER A 145 41.45 41.08 -15.85
C SER A 145 42.87 40.95 -16.43
N TYR A 146 43.12 39.96 -17.29
CA TYR A 146 44.41 39.79 -17.94
C TYR A 146 44.72 40.92 -18.93
N LEU A 147 43.72 41.33 -19.73
CA LEU A 147 43.88 42.36 -20.75
C LEU A 147 43.93 43.78 -20.16
N ASN A 148 43.26 44.03 -19.03
CA ASN A 148 43.21 45.33 -18.37
C ASN A 148 43.51 45.19 -16.86
N PRO A 149 44.79 45.01 -16.47
CA PRO A 149 45.16 44.86 -15.07
C PRO A 149 44.73 46.04 -14.19
N ASP A 150 44.75 47.25 -14.76
CA ASP A 150 44.40 48.51 -14.07
C ASP A 150 42.91 48.60 -13.67
N MET A 151 42.05 47.69 -14.14
CA MET A 151 40.65 47.64 -13.70
C MET A 151 40.49 47.08 -12.27
N ILE A 152 41.47 46.33 -11.76
CA ILE A 152 41.38 45.73 -10.43
C ILE A 152 41.89 46.73 -9.40
N LYS A 153 41.05 47.02 -8.40
CA LYS A 153 41.44 47.81 -7.22
C LYS A 153 42.37 46.99 -6.32
N GLU A 154 43.66 47.32 -6.31
CA GLU A 154 44.64 46.70 -5.41
C GLU A 154 44.51 47.24 -3.97
N VAL A 155 44.90 46.41 -3.00
CA VAL A 155 44.94 46.77 -1.58
C VAL A 155 46.38 47.02 -1.18
N ASP A 156 46.64 48.15 -0.51
CA ASP A 156 47.99 48.56 -0.11
C ASP A 156 48.70 47.57 0.82
N ASN A 157 47.93 46.73 1.55
CA ASN A 157 48.46 45.74 2.47
C ASN A 157 48.50 44.33 1.84
N PRO A 158 49.70 43.78 1.52
CA PRO A 158 49.83 42.45 0.94
C PRO A 158 49.30 41.32 1.83
N PHE A 159 49.21 41.53 3.15
CA PHE A 159 48.68 40.55 4.10
C PHE A 159 47.21 40.21 3.84
N TYR A 160 46.44 41.16 3.30
CA TYR A 160 45.03 40.97 2.96
C TYR A 160 44.81 39.77 2.03
N TYR A 161 45.63 39.66 0.98
CA TYR A 161 45.51 38.58 0.01
C TYR A 161 45.76 37.20 0.63
N TYR A 162 46.68 37.09 1.59
CA TYR A 162 46.93 35.83 2.30
C TYR A 162 45.78 35.49 3.25
N GLU A 163 45.25 36.49 3.95
CA GLU A 163 44.10 36.33 4.85
C GLU A 163 42.85 35.89 4.08
N ASP A 164 42.48 36.58 3.01
CA ASP A 164 41.29 36.28 2.20
C ASP A 164 41.40 34.89 1.54
N ASN A 165 42.56 34.54 0.97
CA ASN A 165 42.77 33.19 0.43
C ASN A 165 42.65 32.10 1.51
N LEU A 166 43.17 32.33 2.72
CA LEU A 166 43.07 31.38 3.82
C LEU A 166 41.62 31.21 4.27
N ILE A 167 40.87 32.31 4.37
CA ILE A 167 39.44 32.32 4.72
C ILE A 167 38.65 31.55 3.66
N ALA A 168 38.87 31.85 2.37
CA ALA A 168 38.18 31.22 1.26
C ALA A 168 38.45 29.70 1.23
N ILE A 169 39.71 29.27 1.36
CA ILE A 169 40.06 27.84 1.40
C ILE A 169 39.39 27.14 2.59
N CYS A 170 39.44 27.73 3.78
CA CYS A 170 38.84 27.14 4.98
C CYS A 170 37.32 26.97 4.82
N ILE A 171 36.62 28.02 4.36
CA ILE A 171 35.16 28.02 4.23
C ILE A 171 34.73 27.05 3.14
N VAL A 172 35.36 27.10 1.96
CA VAL A 172 35.02 26.21 0.84
C VAL A 172 35.30 24.76 1.18
N SER A 173 36.43 24.45 1.83
CA SER A 173 36.75 23.08 2.27
C SER A 173 35.76 22.55 3.30
N LEU A 174 35.35 23.38 4.27
CA LEU A 174 34.37 22.99 5.28
C LEU A 174 32.98 22.77 4.66
N CYS A 175 32.57 23.63 3.72
CA CYS A 175 31.35 23.46 2.95
C CYS A 175 31.35 22.16 2.13
N ILE A 176 32.44 21.87 1.41
CA ILE A 176 32.61 20.61 0.66
C ILE A 176 32.52 19.39 1.59
N GLY A 177 33.25 19.42 2.71
CA GLY A 177 33.28 18.30 3.65
C GLY A 177 31.91 18.02 4.28
N PHE A 178 31.20 19.07 4.70
CA PHE A 178 29.84 18.94 5.22
C PHE A 178 28.88 18.42 4.15
N MET A 179 29.01 18.92 2.91
CA MET A 179 28.20 18.49 1.77
C MET A 179 28.38 17.00 1.45
N ILE A 180 29.63 16.51 1.33
CA ILE A 180 29.92 15.10 1.03
C ILE A 180 29.36 14.19 2.13
N ARG A 181 29.62 14.52 3.40
CA ARG A 181 29.12 13.74 4.54
C ARG A 181 27.60 13.69 4.55
N TYR A 182 26.96 14.78 4.16
CA TYR A 182 25.51 14.86 4.07
C TYR A 182 24.95 14.04 2.92
N GLN A 183 25.46 14.21 1.69
CA GLN A 183 25.04 13.43 0.52
C GLN A 183 25.11 11.93 0.79
N ARG A 184 26.18 11.48 1.46
CA ARG A 184 26.32 10.08 1.88
C ARG A 184 25.19 9.62 2.79
N LYS A 185 24.81 10.44 3.78
CA LYS A 185 23.72 10.11 4.72
C LYS A 185 22.36 10.04 4.02
N VAL A 186 22.11 10.92 3.05
CA VAL A 186 20.87 10.88 2.26
C VAL A 186 20.80 9.63 1.42
N LEU A 187 21.91 9.31 0.74
CA LEU A 187 22.01 8.11 -0.09
C LEU A 187 21.75 6.84 0.75
N GLU A 188 22.33 6.76 1.95
CA GLU A 188 22.09 5.66 2.89
C GLU A 188 20.61 5.56 3.30
N SER A 189 19.95 6.70 3.57
CA SER A 189 18.52 6.72 3.92
C SER A 189 17.62 6.31 2.76
N GLN A 190 17.90 6.78 1.54
CA GLN A 190 17.16 6.39 0.34
C GLN A 190 17.34 4.91 0.02
N ASN A 191 18.58 4.39 0.14
CA ASN A 191 18.86 2.97 -0.05
C ASN A 191 18.06 2.10 0.93
N GLY A 192 17.96 2.51 2.20
CA GLY A 192 17.14 1.79 3.19
C GLY A 192 15.65 1.73 2.81
N LYS A 193 15.08 2.84 2.31
CA LYS A 193 13.69 2.85 1.80
C LYS A 193 13.52 1.96 0.58
N ILE A 194 14.46 2.02 -0.36
CA ILE A 194 14.45 1.19 -1.57
C ILE A 194 14.51 -0.30 -1.20
N GLU A 195 15.38 -0.69 -0.26
CA GLU A 195 15.46 -2.07 0.23
C GLU A 195 14.16 -2.54 0.88
N GLN A 196 13.50 -1.69 1.66
CA GLN A 196 12.19 -1.99 2.25
C GLN A 196 11.11 -2.19 1.18
N THR A 197 11.03 -1.28 0.21
CA THR A 197 10.07 -1.39 -0.91
C THR A 197 10.36 -2.64 -1.75
N LEU A 198 11.62 -2.96 -2.02
CA LEU A 198 12.01 -4.18 -2.73
C LEU A 198 11.65 -5.45 -1.94
N ALA A 199 11.80 -5.43 -0.61
CA ALA A 199 11.40 -6.56 0.24
C ALA A 199 9.89 -6.80 0.19
N GLN A 200 9.08 -5.73 0.23
CA GLN A 200 7.62 -5.80 0.07
C GLN A 200 7.22 -6.39 -1.29
N ILE A 201 7.78 -5.86 -2.38
CA ILE A 201 7.51 -6.36 -3.74
C ILE A 201 7.88 -7.85 -3.87
N ARG A 202 9.02 -8.27 -3.31
CA ARG A 202 9.44 -9.68 -3.32
C ARG A 202 8.48 -10.58 -2.54
N GLN A 203 7.98 -10.11 -1.40
CA GLN A 203 7.02 -10.86 -0.59
C GLN A 203 5.69 -11.02 -1.32
N GLU A 204 5.19 -9.95 -1.93
CA GLU A 204 3.97 -9.97 -2.72
C GLU A 204 4.10 -10.91 -3.93
N LYS A 205 5.22 -10.82 -4.66
CA LYS A 205 5.52 -11.73 -5.77
C LYS A 205 5.52 -13.20 -5.34
N ARG A 206 6.17 -13.52 -4.22
CA ARG A 206 6.18 -14.90 -3.66
C ARG A 206 4.78 -15.39 -3.31
N ARG A 207 3.90 -14.51 -2.83
CA ARG A 207 2.51 -14.86 -2.52
C ARG A 207 1.74 -15.20 -3.80
N THR A 208 1.88 -14.38 -4.84
CA THR A 208 1.25 -14.62 -6.14
C THR A 208 1.78 -15.90 -6.80
N GLU A 209 3.09 -16.16 -6.73
CA GLU A 209 3.69 -17.39 -7.27
C GLU A 209 3.15 -18.65 -6.57
N LYS A 210 2.97 -18.62 -5.24
CA LYS A 210 2.35 -19.73 -4.49
C LYS A 210 0.91 -19.99 -4.93
N ILE A 211 0.10 -18.93 -5.04
CA ILE A 211 -1.29 -19.02 -5.51
C ILE A 211 -1.33 -19.60 -6.94
N SER A 212 -0.43 -19.15 -7.81
CA SER A 212 -0.32 -19.68 -9.18
C SER A 212 0.04 -21.17 -9.19
N ALA A 213 1.03 -21.58 -8.39
CA ALA A 213 1.46 -22.98 -8.32
C ALA A 213 0.36 -23.90 -7.74
N GLU A 214 -0.40 -23.43 -6.75
CA GLU A 214 -1.56 -24.17 -6.24
C GLU A 214 -2.65 -24.30 -7.30
N LYS A 215 -2.93 -23.23 -8.06
CA LYS A 215 -3.87 -23.25 -9.18
C LYS A 215 -3.46 -24.25 -10.26
N ASP A 216 -2.17 -24.29 -10.61
CA ASP A 216 -1.65 -25.25 -11.60
C ASP A 216 -1.83 -26.70 -11.12
N LYS A 217 -1.53 -26.96 -9.84
CA LYS A 217 -1.74 -28.28 -9.22
C LYS A 217 -3.22 -28.70 -9.21
N ILE A 218 -4.13 -27.77 -8.93
CA ILE A 218 -5.58 -28.02 -8.99
C ILE A 218 -6.01 -28.39 -10.41
N MET A 219 -5.48 -27.69 -11.42
CA MET A 219 -5.81 -27.96 -12.83
C MET A 219 -5.29 -29.33 -13.30
N GLU A 220 -4.13 -29.77 -12.78
CA GLU A 220 -3.59 -31.11 -12.99
C GLU A 220 -4.50 -32.18 -12.37
N ASP A 221 -4.88 -32.02 -11.10
CA ASP A 221 -5.80 -32.93 -10.39
C ASP A 221 -7.19 -33.00 -11.06
N LEU A 222 -7.71 -31.87 -11.57
CA LEU A 222 -8.95 -31.84 -12.36
C LEU A 222 -8.84 -32.74 -13.58
N SER A 223 -7.77 -32.55 -14.36
CA SER A 223 -7.57 -33.24 -15.62
C SER A 223 -7.48 -34.75 -15.44
N TYR A 224 -6.88 -35.20 -14.34
CA TYR A 224 -6.80 -36.62 -13.99
C TYR A 224 -8.15 -37.17 -13.51
N ASN A 225 -8.82 -36.48 -12.58
CA ASN A 225 -10.01 -37.01 -11.93
C ASN A 225 -11.28 -36.95 -12.79
N VAL A 226 -11.39 -36.02 -13.75
CA VAL A 226 -12.54 -35.96 -14.68
C VAL A 226 -12.45 -37.04 -15.76
N ARG A 227 -11.24 -37.45 -16.17
CA ARG A 227 -11.04 -38.41 -17.26
C ARG A 227 -11.61 -39.80 -16.93
N THR A 228 -11.47 -40.24 -15.68
CA THR A 228 -11.92 -41.57 -15.22
C THR A 228 -13.44 -41.78 -15.32
N PRO A 229 -14.30 -40.94 -14.70
CA PRO A 229 -15.74 -41.08 -14.82
C PRO A 229 -16.22 -40.86 -16.24
N LEU A 230 -15.60 -39.94 -17.01
CA LEU A 230 -15.93 -39.72 -18.41
C LEU A 230 -15.72 -40.98 -19.25
N ASN A 231 -14.57 -41.66 -19.08
CA ASN A 231 -14.29 -42.92 -19.78
C ASN A 231 -15.30 -44.03 -19.43
N ILE A 232 -15.76 -44.09 -18.18
CA ILE A 232 -16.77 -45.06 -17.75
C ILE A 232 -18.12 -44.74 -18.40
N ILE A 233 -18.53 -43.47 -18.43
CA ILE A 233 -19.79 -43.05 -19.07
C ILE A 233 -19.77 -43.40 -20.56
N VAL A 234 -18.67 -43.09 -21.26
CA VAL A 234 -18.51 -43.42 -22.69
C VAL A 234 -18.57 -44.94 -22.90
N GLY A 235 -17.81 -45.71 -22.12
CA GLY A 235 -17.76 -47.16 -22.26
C GLY A 235 -19.09 -47.86 -21.95
N MET A 236 -19.80 -47.43 -20.90
CA MET A 236 -21.10 -47.98 -20.54
C MET A 236 -22.19 -47.58 -21.54
N SER A 237 -22.10 -46.37 -22.13
CA SER A 237 -23.00 -45.93 -23.21
C SER A 237 -22.84 -46.76 -24.48
N ASP A 238 -21.59 -47.03 -24.89
CA ASP A 238 -21.32 -47.89 -26.05
C ASP A 238 -21.74 -49.34 -25.79
N MET A 239 -21.51 -49.85 -24.58
CA MET A 239 -21.94 -51.20 -24.18
C MET A 239 -23.47 -51.33 -24.18
N ALA A 240 -24.19 -50.32 -23.69
CA ALA A 240 -25.65 -50.29 -23.74
C ALA A 240 -26.17 -50.29 -25.19
N LYS A 241 -25.57 -49.50 -26.08
CA LYS A 241 -25.93 -49.49 -27.52
C LYS A 241 -25.74 -50.85 -28.19
N GLN A 242 -24.67 -51.56 -27.86
CA GLN A 242 -24.38 -52.88 -28.44
C GLN A 242 -25.26 -54.00 -27.90
N ASN A 243 -25.88 -53.82 -26.73
CA ASN A 243 -26.69 -54.83 -26.05
C ASN A 243 -28.14 -54.34 -25.85
N ILE A 244 -28.67 -53.54 -26.78
CA ILE A 244 -29.97 -52.85 -26.63
C ILE A 244 -31.16 -53.80 -26.40
N GLU A 245 -31.05 -55.05 -26.86
CA GLU A 245 -32.07 -56.09 -26.70
C GLU A 245 -31.99 -56.81 -25.34
N ASP A 246 -30.89 -56.65 -24.59
CA ASP A 246 -30.67 -57.22 -23.26
C ASP A 246 -30.97 -56.15 -22.19
N THR A 247 -32.23 -56.12 -21.78
CA THR A 247 -32.77 -55.13 -20.83
C THR A 247 -31.99 -55.10 -19.50
N ASP A 248 -31.52 -56.25 -19.01
CA ASP A 248 -30.79 -56.33 -17.74
C ASP A 248 -29.39 -55.73 -17.85
N LYS A 249 -28.67 -55.98 -18.96
CA LYS A 249 -27.39 -55.32 -19.21
C LYS A 249 -27.53 -53.82 -19.43
N VAL A 250 -28.56 -53.40 -20.18
CA VAL A 250 -28.81 -51.97 -20.43
C VAL A 250 -29.07 -51.25 -19.11
N LYS A 251 -29.91 -51.82 -18.24
CA LYS A 251 -30.18 -51.27 -16.91
C LYS A 251 -28.90 -51.12 -16.08
N LYS A 252 -28.04 -52.15 -16.07
CA LYS A 252 -26.76 -52.12 -15.35
C LYS A 252 -25.78 -51.07 -15.90
N CYS A 253 -25.78 -50.85 -17.21
CA CYS A 253 -24.99 -49.79 -17.84
C CYS A 253 -25.52 -48.40 -17.44
N LEU A 254 -26.85 -48.22 -17.43
CA LEU A 254 -27.48 -46.97 -17.00
C LEU A 254 -27.19 -46.65 -15.52
N ASP A 255 -27.26 -47.63 -14.63
CA ASP A 255 -26.90 -47.47 -13.21
C ASP A 255 -25.45 -47.00 -13.05
N LYS A 256 -24.52 -47.58 -13.83
CA LYS A 256 -23.09 -47.23 -13.77
C LYS A 256 -22.78 -45.87 -14.40
N ILE A 257 -23.53 -45.46 -15.43
CA ILE A 257 -23.49 -44.10 -15.98
C ILE A 257 -23.96 -43.09 -14.93
N SER A 258 -25.06 -43.38 -14.22
CA SER A 258 -25.59 -42.51 -13.17
C SER A 258 -24.58 -42.31 -12.03
N GLU A 259 -23.98 -43.40 -11.53
CA GLU A 259 -22.95 -43.35 -10.49
C GLU A 259 -21.71 -42.55 -10.91
N SER A 260 -21.25 -42.74 -12.16
CA SER A 260 -20.08 -42.02 -12.69
C SER A 260 -20.37 -40.53 -12.92
N SER A 261 -21.59 -40.21 -13.34
CA SER A 261 -22.05 -38.81 -13.51
C SER A 261 -22.12 -38.09 -12.15
N TRP A 262 -22.56 -38.79 -11.10
CA TRP A 262 -22.56 -38.27 -9.73
C TRP A 262 -21.14 -38.00 -9.23
N GLN A 263 -20.19 -38.91 -9.43
CA GLN A 263 -18.78 -38.71 -9.06
C GLN A 263 -18.17 -37.50 -9.78
N MET A 264 -18.51 -37.28 -11.06
CA MET A 264 -18.03 -36.13 -11.83
C MET A 264 -18.60 -34.81 -11.32
N LEU A 265 -19.89 -34.79 -10.92
CA LEU A 265 -20.52 -33.64 -10.27
C LEU A 265 -19.84 -33.29 -8.94
N GLN A 266 -19.49 -34.29 -8.13
CA GLN A 266 -18.75 -34.07 -6.88
C GLN A 266 -17.37 -33.44 -7.12
N ILE A 267 -16.64 -33.92 -8.14
CA ILE A 267 -15.33 -33.35 -8.50
C ILE A 267 -15.48 -31.90 -8.99
N MET A 268 -16.47 -31.60 -9.83
CA MET A 268 -16.73 -30.23 -10.31
C MET A 268 -17.10 -29.29 -9.15
N ASN A 269 -17.99 -29.72 -8.25
CA ASN A 269 -18.39 -28.93 -7.10
C ASN A 269 -17.20 -28.68 -6.15
N ARG A 270 -16.35 -29.68 -5.91
CA ARG A 270 -15.14 -29.53 -5.11
C ARG A 270 -14.17 -28.50 -5.70
N ILE A 271 -14.08 -28.40 -7.02
CA ILE A 271 -13.16 -27.49 -7.71
C ILE A 271 -13.73 -26.08 -7.82
N LEU A 272 -15.05 -25.95 -8.02
CA LEU A 272 -15.76 -24.67 -7.90
C LEU A 272 -15.56 -24.08 -6.50
N GLN A 273 -15.68 -24.90 -5.46
CA GLN A 273 -15.43 -24.48 -4.08
C GLN A 273 -13.99 -24.01 -3.86
N ILE A 274 -12.98 -24.69 -4.42
CA ILE A 274 -11.57 -24.27 -4.31
C ILE A 274 -11.31 -22.96 -5.07
N GLY A 275 -11.94 -22.77 -6.23
CA GLY A 275 -11.90 -21.52 -6.99
C GLY A 275 -12.50 -20.34 -6.22
N GLU A 276 -13.56 -20.60 -5.45
CA GLU A 276 -14.14 -19.63 -4.51
C GLU A 276 -13.25 -19.42 -3.28
N TYR A 277 -12.61 -20.47 -2.77
CA TYR A 277 -11.72 -20.41 -1.60
C TYR A 277 -10.49 -19.52 -1.83
N GLY A 278 -9.92 -19.56 -3.04
CA GLY A 278 -8.78 -18.72 -3.43
C GLY A 278 -9.13 -17.24 -3.64
N THR A 279 -10.42 -16.90 -3.77
CA THR A 279 -10.89 -15.52 -3.96
C THR A 279 -11.65 -14.93 -2.76
N LYS A 280 -12.28 -15.75 -1.89
CA LYS A 280 -13.35 -15.28 -0.98
C LYS A 280 -13.16 -15.54 0.51
N ASN A 281 -11.93 -15.59 1.04
CA ASN A 281 -11.74 -15.46 2.49
C ASN A 281 -11.91 -14.02 3.00
N ASN A 282 -12.10 -13.04 2.10
CA ASN A 282 -12.67 -11.73 2.41
C ASN A 282 -13.82 -11.50 1.42
N LEU A 283 -15.04 -11.95 1.76
CA LEU A 283 -16.23 -11.35 1.16
C LEU A 283 -16.28 -9.90 1.66
N ASP A 284 -15.87 -8.95 0.82
CA ASP A 284 -15.93 -7.53 1.17
C ASP A 284 -17.41 -7.08 1.15
N PRO A 285 -17.96 -6.64 2.29
CA PRO A 285 -19.33 -6.16 2.35
C PRO A 285 -19.60 -5.02 1.37
N ASP A 286 -18.63 -4.13 1.15
CA ASP A 286 -18.79 -2.97 0.28
C ASP A 286 -18.84 -3.38 -1.19
N GLU A 287 -18.09 -4.42 -1.57
CA GLU A 287 -18.16 -5.02 -2.90
C GLU A 287 -19.52 -5.67 -3.15
N LEU A 288 -20.07 -6.41 -2.18
CA LEU A 288 -21.40 -7.02 -2.30
C LEU A 288 -22.52 -5.96 -2.36
N ILE A 289 -22.44 -4.89 -1.58
CA ILE A 289 -23.39 -3.77 -1.65
C ILE A 289 -23.38 -3.15 -3.04
N SER A 290 -22.19 -2.93 -3.62
CA SER A 290 -22.08 -2.33 -4.96
C SER A 290 -22.76 -3.14 -6.07
N HIS A 291 -22.89 -4.45 -5.88
CA HIS A 291 -23.57 -5.37 -6.79
C HIS A 291 -25.01 -5.72 -6.36
N CYS A 292 -25.49 -5.19 -5.23
CA CYS A 292 -26.82 -5.45 -4.69
C CYS A 292 -27.84 -4.48 -5.31
N GLU A 293 -28.36 -4.83 -6.49
CA GLU A 293 -29.37 -4.00 -7.18
C GLU A 293 -30.73 -3.98 -6.47
N ASP A 294 -31.03 -4.96 -5.63
CA ASP A 294 -32.33 -5.14 -4.98
C ASP A 294 -32.43 -4.51 -3.58
N GLY A 295 -31.36 -3.85 -3.11
CA GLY A 295 -31.33 -3.13 -1.83
C GLY A 295 -31.47 -4.03 -0.59
N ARG A 296 -31.20 -5.34 -0.71
CA ARG A 296 -31.28 -6.27 0.43
C ARG A 296 -30.07 -6.21 1.34
N LEU A 297 -28.93 -5.72 0.89
CA LEU A 297 -27.73 -5.51 1.70
C LEU A 297 -27.32 -4.04 1.59
N TYR A 298 -27.26 -3.33 2.72
CA TYR A 298 -26.97 -1.90 2.74
C TYR A 298 -26.33 -1.48 4.06
N ARG A 299 -25.73 -0.29 4.10
CA ARG A 299 -25.30 0.35 5.35
C ARG A 299 -26.36 1.34 5.83
N ASP A 300 -26.67 1.32 7.12
CA ASP A 300 -27.59 2.29 7.73
C ASP A 300 -26.91 3.66 7.96
N ALA A 301 -27.63 4.59 8.60
CA ALA A 301 -27.13 5.94 8.86
C ALA A 301 -25.90 5.97 9.77
N ASP A 302 -25.72 4.95 10.61
CA ASP A 302 -24.60 4.81 11.54
C ASP A 302 -23.44 4.00 10.93
N GLY A 303 -23.57 3.57 9.67
CA GLY A 303 -22.56 2.81 8.92
C GLY A 303 -22.60 1.30 9.17
N ALA A 304 -23.57 0.81 9.96
CA ALA A 304 -23.70 -0.60 10.27
C ALA A 304 -24.31 -1.37 9.09
N LEU A 305 -23.77 -2.55 8.78
CA LEU A 305 -24.29 -3.41 7.72
C LEU A 305 -25.65 -3.98 8.12
N MET A 306 -26.63 -3.88 7.23
CA MET A 306 -28.01 -4.34 7.40
C MET A 306 -28.40 -5.29 6.26
N LEU A 307 -29.10 -6.36 6.61
CA LEU A 307 -29.61 -7.37 5.67
C LEU A 307 -31.14 -7.43 5.74
N ASN A 308 -31.81 -7.40 4.59
CA ASN A 308 -33.24 -7.70 4.45
C ASN A 308 -33.43 -9.10 3.86
N ALA A 309 -33.71 -10.06 4.74
CA ALA A 309 -33.97 -11.46 4.44
C ALA A 309 -35.48 -11.81 4.54
N ARG A 310 -36.37 -10.85 4.27
CA ARG A 310 -37.83 -11.12 4.25
C ARG A 310 -38.16 -12.29 3.31
N ASN A 311 -39.08 -13.14 3.77
CA ASN A 311 -39.50 -14.40 3.11
C ASN A 311 -38.38 -15.45 3.01
N ARG A 312 -37.41 -15.42 3.92
CA ARG A 312 -36.43 -16.49 4.09
C ARG A 312 -36.67 -17.22 5.39
N ASN A 313 -36.59 -18.54 5.34
CA ASN A 313 -36.72 -19.41 6.49
C ASN A 313 -35.34 -19.93 6.87
N ILE A 314 -34.87 -19.57 8.06
CA ILE A 314 -33.54 -19.95 8.57
C ILE A 314 -33.73 -20.88 9.76
N LEU A 315 -33.08 -22.04 9.72
CA LEU A 315 -32.99 -22.96 10.85
C LEU A 315 -31.69 -22.69 11.60
N VAL A 316 -31.77 -22.46 12.91
CA VAL A 316 -30.60 -22.27 13.80
C VAL A 316 -30.50 -23.49 14.70
N VAL A 317 -29.33 -24.13 14.74
CA VAL A 317 -29.07 -25.31 15.56
C VAL A 317 -27.97 -24.97 16.56
N GLU A 318 -28.33 -24.85 17.84
CA GLU A 318 -27.46 -24.40 18.93
C GLU A 318 -28.03 -24.90 20.27
N ASP A 319 -27.19 -25.51 21.11
CA ASP A 319 -27.62 -26.11 22.38
C ASP A 319 -27.68 -25.12 23.54
N ASN A 320 -26.91 -24.02 23.46
CA ASN A 320 -26.85 -23.01 24.50
C ASN A 320 -27.94 -21.93 24.32
N ASP A 321 -28.88 -21.86 25.27
CA ASP A 321 -30.00 -20.91 25.29
C ASP A 321 -29.57 -19.44 25.12
N ILE A 322 -28.43 -19.04 25.69
CA ILE A 322 -27.92 -17.67 25.58
C ILE A 322 -27.48 -17.38 24.15
N ASN A 323 -26.82 -18.35 23.50
CA ASN A 323 -26.37 -18.19 22.13
C ASN A 323 -27.56 -18.15 21.16
N VAL A 324 -28.58 -18.98 21.39
CA VAL A 324 -29.85 -18.95 20.65
C VAL A 324 -30.49 -17.56 20.75
N GLU A 325 -30.63 -17.01 21.96
CA GLU A 325 -31.23 -15.69 22.18
C GLU A 325 -30.43 -14.57 21.47
N ILE A 326 -29.09 -14.64 21.49
CA ILE A 326 -28.23 -13.69 20.77
C ILE A 326 -28.46 -13.79 19.25
N ILE A 327 -28.44 -15.00 18.70
CA ILE A 327 -28.63 -15.24 17.26
C ILE A 327 -30.01 -14.77 16.82
N GLU A 328 -31.06 -15.12 17.56
CA GLU A 328 -32.43 -14.68 17.28
C GLU A 328 -32.53 -13.16 17.28
N ASN A 329 -31.97 -12.47 18.27
CA ASN A 329 -32.00 -11.00 18.34
C ASN A 329 -31.27 -10.35 17.16
N ILE A 330 -30.20 -10.96 16.66
CA ILE A 330 -29.50 -10.49 15.46
C ILE A 330 -30.37 -10.74 14.22
N LEU A 331 -30.89 -11.96 14.03
CA LEU A 331 -31.64 -12.35 12.84
C LEU A 331 -33.02 -11.71 12.76
N GLN A 332 -33.68 -11.38 13.87
CA GLN A 332 -34.96 -10.67 13.91
C GLN A 332 -34.89 -9.33 13.16
N LYS A 333 -33.75 -8.64 13.22
CA LYS A 333 -33.52 -7.37 12.50
C LYS A 333 -33.52 -7.55 10.98
N THR A 334 -33.40 -8.78 10.48
CA THR A 334 -33.36 -9.09 9.05
C THR A 334 -34.72 -9.41 8.44
N TYR A 335 -35.78 -9.51 9.26
CA TYR A 335 -37.13 -9.95 8.84
C TYR A 335 -37.22 -11.40 8.33
N ALA A 336 -36.20 -12.23 8.55
CA ALA A 336 -36.25 -13.67 8.29
C ALA A 336 -37.17 -14.39 9.30
N LYS A 337 -37.78 -15.50 8.87
CA LYS A 337 -38.46 -16.45 9.78
C LYS A 337 -37.40 -17.38 10.35
N VAL A 338 -37.15 -17.28 11.65
CA VAL A 338 -36.16 -18.10 12.35
C VAL A 338 -36.87 -19.26 13.06
N THR A 339 -36.34 -20.47 12.91
CA THR A 339 -36.73 -21.65 13.69
C THR A 339 -35.48 -22.16 14.40
N CYS A 340 -35.60 -22.56 15.67
CA CYS A 340 -34.46 -22.98 16.48
C CYS A 340 -34.60 -24.45 16.87
N ALA A 341 -33.47 -25.16 16.89
CA ALA A 341 -33.33 -26.52 17.37
C ALA A 341 -32.17 -26.58 18.37
N LYS A 342 -32.36 -27.28 19.49
CA LYS A 342 -31.36 -27.41 20.56
C LYS A 342 -30.41 -28.58 20.36
N THR A 343 -30.77 -29.55 19.51
CA THR A 343 -29.89 -30.69 19.19
C THR A 343 -29.90 -30.98 17.69
N ALA A 344 -28.87 -31.70 17.23
CA ALA A 344 -28.77 -32.16 15.85
C ALA A 344 -29.96 -33.05 15.44
N GLU A 345 -30.42 -33.91 16.35
CA GLU A 345 -31.57 -34.79 16.11
C GLU A 345 -32.88 -34.02 15.94
N GLU A 346 -33.09 -32.97 16.74
CA GLU A 346 -34.24 -32.08 16.60
C GLU A 346 -34.20 -31.36 15.25
N ALA A 347 -33.03 -30.87 14.83
CA ALA A 347 -32.86 -30.24 13.53
C ALA A 347 -33.18 -31.18 12.36
N ILE A 348 -32.71 -32.43 12.43
CA ILE A 348 -33.01 -33.47 11.44
C ILE A 348 -34.52 -33.74 11.38
N GLN A 349 -35.18 -33.91 12.54
CA GLN A 349 -36.62 -34.14 12.60
C GLN A 349 -37.44 -32.99 12.04
N LEU A 350 -37.04 -31.74 12.33
CA LEU A 350 -37.70 -30.55 11.78
C LEU A 350 -37.60 -30.50 10.26
N ILE A 351 -36.43 -30.82 9.70
CA ILE A 351 -36.24 -30.88 8.24
C ILE A 351 -37.05 -32.02 7.62
N GLU A 352 -37.03 -33.21 8.23
CA GLU A 352 -37.82 -34.35 7.75
C GLU A 352 -39.32 -34.06 7.74
N ALA A 353 -39.82 -33.36 8.76
CA ALA A 353 -41.23 -32.98 8.89
C ALA A 353 -41.62 -31.78 8.01
N SER A 354 -40.66 -31.00 7.50
CA SER A 354 -40.92 -29.82 6.68
C SER A 354 -41.28 -30.20 5.24
N GLY A 355 -41.91 -29.29 4.50
CA GLY A 355 -42.00 -29.41 3.04
C GLY A 355 -40.62 -29.25 2.36
N GLU A 356 -40.46 -29.80 1.15
CA GLU A 356 -39.27 -29.53 0.34
C GLU A 356 -39.12 -28.02 0.07
N PHE A 357 -37.90 -27.51 0.18
CA PHE A 357 -37.55 -26.08 0.03
C PHE A 357 -38.21 -25.17 1.08
N GLU A 358 -38.70 -25.71 2.20
CA GLU A 358 -39.26 -24.90 3.27
C GLU A 358 -38.18 -24.11 4.02
N TYR A 359 -36.99 -24.67 4.22
CA TYR A 359 -35.84 -23.95 4.77
C TYR A 359 -34.93 -23.45 3.63
N ASP A 360 -34.47 -22.20 3.74
CA ASP A 360 -33.57 -21.60 2.77
C ASP A 360 -32.10 -21.69 3.20
N LEU A 361 -31.82 -21.87 4.51
CA LEU A 361 -30.48 -21.89 5.07
C LEU A 361 -30.47 -22.48 6.48
N ILE A 362 -29.39 -23.18 6.85
CA ILE A 362 -29.15 -23.69 8.19
C ILE A 362 -27.89 -23.03 8.78
N LEU A 363 -28.00 -22.44 9.97
CA LEU A 363 -26.87 -22.10 10.84
C LEU A 363 -26.69 -23.23 11.85
N MET A 364 -25.57 -23.92 11.82
CA MET A 364 -25.38 -25.15 12.58
C MET A 364 -24.14 -25.09 13.46
N ASP A 365 -24.32 -25.15 14.77
CA ASP A 365 -23.20 -25.35 15.66
C ASP A 365 -22.51 -26.69 15.38
N ILE A 366 -21.18 -26.66 15.37
CA ILE A 366 -20.38 -27.87 15.22
C ILE A 366 -20.42 -28.69 16.52
N GLN A 367 -20.37 -28.02 17.67
CA GLN A 367 -20.22 -28.67 18.97
C GLN A 367 -21.57 -28.84 19.67
N LEU A 368 -22.38 -29.77 19.17
CA LEU A 368 -23.67 -30.13 19.78
C LEU A 368 -23.52 -31.33 20.73
N PRO A 369 -24.34 -31.41 21.79
CA PRO A 369 -24.37 -32.55 22.68
C PRO A 369 -24.99 -33.77 21.96
N GLY A 370 -24.35 -34.93 22.08
CA GLY A 370 -24.80 -36.16 21.42
C GLY A 370 -24.24 -36.26 20.00
N MET A 371 -25.06 -35.95 19.00
CA MET A 371 -24.63 -35.89 17.60
C MET A 371 -24.02 -34.52 17.28
N ASP A 372 -22.79 -34.51 16.77
CA ASP A 372 -22.11 -33.28 16.34
C ASP A 372 -22.69 -32.71 15.04
N GLY A 373 -22.44 -31.43 14.79
CA GLY A 373 -22.94 -30.74 13.59
C GLY A 373 -22.40 -31.36 12.29
N TYR A 374 -21.20 -31.91 12.29
CA TYR A 374 -20.63 -32.61 11.12
C TYR A 374 -21.47 -33.83 10.72
N SER A 375 -21.85 -34.64 11.71
CA SER A 375 -22.68 -35.83 11.52
C SER A 375 -24.10 -35.43 11.12
N ALA A 376 -24.63 -34.37 11.72
CA ALA A 376 -25.93 -33.81 11.35
C ALA A 376 -25.98 -33.38 9.88
N ALA A 377 -24.95 -32.66 9.40
CA ALA A 377 -24.85 -32.25 8.01
C ALA A 377 -24.80 -33.45 7.06
N ARG A 378 -24.04 -34.52 7.39
CA ARG A 378 -24.03 -35.74 6.56
C ARG A 378 -25.39 -36.41 6.52
N SER A 379 -26.08 -36.49 7.65
CA SER A 379 -27.43 -37.06 7.74
C SER A 379 -28.41 -36.27 6.86
N ILE A 380 -28.39 -34.94 6.95
CA ILE A 380 -29.21 -34.06 6.09
C ILE A 380 -28.88 -34.31 4.61
N ARG A 381 -27.60 -34.35 4.23
CA ARG A 381 -27.20 -34.61 2.83
C ARG A 381 -27.58 -35.99 2.31
N SER A 382 -27.85 -36.95 3.19
CA SER A 382 -28.26 -38.32 2.84
C SER A 382 -29.78 -38.52 2.76
N MET A 383 -30.58 -37.49 3.05
CA MET A 383 -32.04 -37.55 2.97
C MET A 383 -32.50 -37.76 1.52
N ASP A 384 -33.54 -38.55 1.32
CA ASP A 384 -34.18 -38.78 0.02
C ASP A 384 -35.14 -37.62 -0.34
N ARG A 385 -34.58 -36.41 -0.48
CA ARG A 385 -35.31 -35.16 -0.80
C ARG A 385 -34.47 -34.25 -1.70
N ALA A 386 -35.13 -33.53 -2.61
CA ALA A 386 -34.43 -32.73 -3.62
C ALA A 386 -33.69 -31.50 -3.05
N ASP A 387 -34.26 -30.89 -2.00
CA ASP A 387 -33.72 -29.71 -1.33
C ASP A 387 -32.52 -30.02 -0.44
N ALA A 388 -32.47 -31.22 0.13
CA ALA A 388 -31.45 -31.64 1.08
C ALA A 388 -30.01 -31.52 0.55
N ILE A 389 -29.79 -31.68 -0.76
CA ILE A 389 -28.47 -31.58 -1.39
C ILE A 389 -28.02 -30.12 -1.54
N VAL A 390 -28.97 -29.22 -1.80
CA VAL A 390 -28.69 -27.82 -2.15
C VAL A 390 -28.92 -26.85 -1.00
N LEU A 391 -29.60 -27.28 0.07
CA LEU A 391 -29.85 -26.49 1.28
C LEU A 391 -28.53 -26.01 1.90
N PRO A 392 -28.21 -24.71 1.88
CA PRO A 392 -26.97 -24.19 2.43
C PRO A 392 -26.88 -24.46 3.95
N VAL A 393 -25.76 -25.06 4.38
CA VAL A 393 -25.44 -25.26 5.81
C VAL A 393 -24.17 -24.48 6.14
N LEU A 394 -24.28 -23.53 7.07
CA LEU A 394 -23.17 -22.72 7.53
C LEU A 394 -22.81 -23.18 8.95
N ALA A 395 -21.59 -23.69 9.10
CA ALA A 395 -21.08 -24.15 10.38
C ALA A 395 -20.84 -22.96 11.32
N MET A 396 -21.15 -23.07 12.61
CA MET A 396 -20.74 -22.12 13.63
C MET A 396 -19.62 -22.76 14.44
N THR A 397 -18.44 -22.14 14.47
CA THR A 397 -17.22 -22.72 15.06
C THR A 397 -16.52 -21.75 16.00
N ALA A 398 -15.93 -22.26 17.07
CA ALA A 398 -15.08 -21.47 17.97
C ALA A 398 -13.68 -21.18 17.39
N ASP A 399 -13.20 -21.99 16.44
CA ASP A 399 -11.92 -21.79 15.76
C ASP A 399 -12.13 -21.64 14.24
N ALA A 400 -11.96 -20.41 13.76
CA ALA A 400 -12.09 -20.06 12.35
C ALA A 400 -10.77 -20.16 11.56
N LEU A 401 -9.66 -20.51 12.23
CA LEU A 401 -8.33 -20.41 11.63
C LEU A 401 -7.75 -21.73 11.09
N THR A 402 -8.18 -22.93 11.51
CA THR A 402 -7.71 -24.20 10.88
C THR A 402 -8.47 -25.47 11.30
N GLN A 403 -8.36 -26.53 10.47
CA GLN A 403 -8.92 -27.91 10.58
C GLN A 403 -10.45 -28.07 10.61
N ASP A 404 -11.17 -27.27 11.39
CA ASP A 404 -12.62 -27.42 11.51
C ASP A 404 -13.36 -26.96 10.26
N VAL A 405 -12.84 -25.97 9.55
CA VAL A 405 -13.41 -25.53 8.27
C VAL A 405 -13.27 -26.59 7.18
N ASP A 406 -12.10 -27.23 7.06
CA ASP A 406 -11.88 -28.29 6.07
C ASP A 406 -12.77 -29.51 6.35
N LYS A 407 -12.97 -29.85 7.63
CA LYS A 407 -13.89 -30.93 8.05
C LYS A 407 -15.35 -30.57 7.77
N ALA A 408 -15.77 -29.33 8.04
CA ALA A 408 -17.12 -28.84 7.75
C ALA A 408 -17.46 -29.02 6.27
N LEU A 409 -16.55 -28.59 5.39
CA LEU A 409 -16.71 -28.71 3.94
C LEU A 409 -16.77 -30.18 3.48
N GLN A 410 -15.92 -31.05 4.02
CA GLN A 410 -15.94 -32.49 3.72
C GLN A 410 -17.25 -33.17 4.13
N CYS A 411 -17.96 -32.62 5.12
CA CYS A 411 -19.25 -33.13 5.56
C CYS A 411 -20.44 -32.55 4.79
N GLY A 412 -20.19 -31.73 3.76
CA GLY A 412 -21.20 -31.15 2.89
C GLY A 412 -21.74 -29.79 3.36
N MET A 413 -21.10 -29.13 4.32
CA MET A 413 -21.39 -27.74 4.69
C MET A 413 -20.79 -26.77 3.66
N ASN A 414 -21.34 -25.57 3.58
CA ASN A 414 -21.04 -24.59 2.53
C ASN A 414 -20.10 -23.48 3.00
N ALA A 415 -20.19 -23.07 4.27
CA ALA A 415 -19.30 -22.09 4.87
C ALA A 415 -19.23 -22.28 6.38
N HIS A 416 -18.46 -21.42 7.05
CA HIS A 416 -18.39 -21.33 8.50
C HIS A 416 -18.65 -19.90 8.99
N ILE A 417 -18.94 -19.73 10.27
CA ILE A 417 -19.11 -18.47 11.01
C ILE A 417 -18.33 -18.62 12.31
N ALA A 418 -17.43 -17.69 12.61
CA ALA A 418 -16.67 -17.69 13.85
C ALA A 418 -17.56 -17.30 15.04
N LYS A 419 -17.35 -17.95 16.19
CA LYS A 419 -17.84 -17.51 17.50
C LYS A 419 -16.70 -16.74 18.21
N PRO A 420 -16.93 -15.54 18.79
CA PRO A 420 -18.20 -14.82 18.88
C PRO A 420 -18.66 -14.26 17.52
N ILE A 421 -19.97 -14.25 17.29
CA ILE A 421 -20.57 -13.86 16.02
C ILE A 421 -20.32 -12.37 15.75
N ILE A 422 -19.64 -12.08 14.65
CA ILE A 422 -19.49 -10.73 14.10
C ILE A 422 -20.64 -10.50 13.13
N VAL A 423 -21.51 -9.53 13.44
CA VAL A 423 -22.75 -9.26 12.68
C VAL A 423 -22.47 -8.98 11.20
N GLU A 424 -21.41 -8.21 10.90
CA GLU A 424 -21.04 -7.86 9.54
C GLU A 424 -20.66 -9.10 8.71
N GLU A 425 -19.88 -10.02 9.30
CA GLU A 425 -19.52 -11.29 8.67
C GLU A 425 -20.75 -12.19 8.46
N LEU A 426 -21.62 -12.28 9.48
CA LEU A 426 -22.86 -13.05 9.40
C LEU A 426 -23.77 -12.57 8.28
N TYR A 427 -24.07 -11.27 8.23
CA TYR A 427 -24.96 -10.70 7.21
C TYR A 427 -24.40 -10.84 5.80
N THR A 428 -23.09 -10.67 5.64
CA THR A 428 -22.38 -10.87 4.37
C THR A 428 -22.56 -12.31 3.87
N LYS A 429 -22.33 -13.30 4.73
CA LYS A 429 -22.48 -14.72 4.38
C LYS A 429 -23.95 -15.10 4.16
N LEU A 430 -24.87 -14.63 5.00
CA LEU A 430 -26.30 -14.86 4.81
C LEU A 430 -26.79 -14.28 3.48
N TYR A 431 -26.42 -13.04 3.15
CA TYR A 431 -26.78 -12.44 1.86
C TYR A 431 -26.27 -13.28 0.69
N TYR A 432 -25.00 -13.66 0.75
CA TYR A 432 -24.37 -14.48 -0.28
C TYR A 432 -25.12 -15.81 -0.47
N TYR A 433 -25.35 -16.59 0.59
CA TYR A 433 -25.96 -17.92 0.47
C TYR A 433 -27.47 -17.90 0.22
N LEU A 434 -28.20 -16.87 0.66
CA LEU A 434 -29.64 -16.75 0.42
C LEU A 434 -29.99 -16.20 -0.96
N PHE A 435 -29.12 -15.38 -1.56
CA PHE A 435 -29.46 -14.59 -2.74
C PHE A 435 -28.46 -14.70 -3.90
N VAL A 436 -27.17 -14.88 -3.64
CA VAL A 436 -26.12 -14.86 -4.69
C VAL A 436 -25.73 -16.27 -5.12
N ALA A 437 -25.45 -17.16 -4.16
CA ALA A 437 -24.91 -18.50 -4.36
C ALA A 437 -25.93 -19.49 -4.93
N LYS A 438 -27.14 -19.05 -5.30
CA LYS A 438 -28.17 -19.96 -5.82
C LYS A 438 -27.66 -20.64 -7.09
N VAL A 439 -27.38 -21.94 -6.95
CA VAL A 439 -27.32 -22.89 -8.06
C VAL A 439 -28.60 -22.72 -8.85
N LYS A 440 -28.49 -22.20 -10.09
CA LYS A 440 -29.58 -22.20 -11.05
C LYS A 440 -29.95 -23.65 -11.32
N ILE A 441 -30.95 -24.16 -10.61
CA ILE A 441 -31.72 -25.31 -11.04
C ILE A 441 -32.77 -24.73 -12.00
N ILE A 442 -32.50 -24.85 -13.30
CA ILE A 442 -33.51 -24.75 -14.36
C ILE A 442 -33.68 -26.15 -14.93
#